data_AF-A0A368T9S4-F1
#
_entry.id   AF-A0A368T9S4-F1
#
_cell.length_a   1.000
_cell.length_b   1.000
_cell.length_c   1.000
_cell.angle_alpha   90.00
_cell.angle_beta   90.00
_cell.angle_gamma   90.00
#
_symmetry.space_group_name_H-M   'P 1'
#
loop_
_entity.id
_entity.type
_entity.pdbx_description
1 polymer ?
#
loop_
_entity_poly.entity_id
_entity_poly.type
_entity_poly.pdbx_seq_one_letter_code
_entity_poly.pdbx_strand_id
1 'polypeptide(L)' 'MTTTSRWSAPCRHWIGAESRWCGATPTRLYIQGPRCQQHTPARLAGHPEPGRTAGRRPAHA' A
#
# COMPACT_ATOMS: atom_id res chain seq x y z
N MET A 1 18.29 -22.62 -4.71
CA MET A 1 16.86 -22.43 -4.37
C MET A 1 16.72 -20.98 -3.91
N THR A 2 16.28 -20.08 -4.78
CA THR A 2 16.21 -18.65 -4.46
C THR A 2 15.02 -18.41 -3.56
N THR A 3 15.27 -18.16 -2.28
CA THR A 3 14.23 -17.78 -1.32
C THR A 3 13.71 -16.41 -1.74
N THR A 4 12.67 -16.39 -2.58
CA THR A 4 11.91 -15.18 -2.87
C THR A 4 11.27 -14.76 -1.57
N SER A 5 11.96 -13.88 -0.84
CA SER A 5 11.39 -13.18 0.31
C SER A 5 9.99 -12.75 -0.07
N ARG A 6 8.98 -13.20 0.68
CA ARG A 6 7.55 -12.84 0.50
C ARG A 6 7.29 -11.32 0.45
N TRP A 7 8.31 -10.52 0.76
CA TRP A 7 8.39 -9.07 0.75
C TRP A 7 8.87 -8.47 -0.59
N SER A 8 9.32 -9.30 -1.53
CA SER A 8 9.75 -8.91 -2.89
C SER A 8 8.72 -9.27 -3.97
N ALA A 9 7.54 -9.74 -3.59
CA ALA A 9 6.50 -10.07 -4.57
C ALA A 9 6.05 -8.79 -5.30
N PRO A 10 5.87 -8.83 -6.64
CA PRO A 10 5.44 -7.68 -7.42
C PRO A 10 4.01 -7.26 -7.06
N CYS A 11 3.71 -5.96 -7.17
CA CYS A 11 2.38 -5.44 -6.89
C CYS A 11 1.34 -6.08 -7.84
N ARG A 12 0.31 -6.73 -7.26
CA ARG A 12 -0.80 -7.32 -8.02
C ARG A 12 -1.99 -6.37 -8.16
N HIS A 13 -1.74 -5.06 -8.26
CA HIS A 13 -2.80 -4.11 -8.59
C HIS A 13 -3.03 -4.06 -10.09
N TRP A 14 -4.30 -4.19 -10.50
CA TRP A 14 -4.73 -3.99 -11.88
C TRP A 14 -5.03 -2.52 -12.10
N ILE A 15 -4.32 -1.88 -13.03
CA ILE A 15 -4.51 -0.49 -13.42
C ILE A 15 -5.51 -0.47 -14.57
N GLY A 16 -6.78 -0.21 -14.26
CA GLY A 16 -7.87 -0.23 -15.24
C GLY A 16 -7.67 0.77 -16.39
N ALA A 17 -7.04 1.91 -16.14
CA ALA A 17 -6.78 2.94 -17.16
C ALA A 17 -5.72 2.52 -18.20
N GLU A 18 -4.77 1.67 -17.81
CA GLU A 18 -3.66 1.23 -18.65
C GLU A 18 -3.80 -0.23 -19.10
N SER A 19 -4.89 -0.90 -18.71
CA SER A 19 -5.13 -2.33 -18.93
C SER A 19 -3.90 -3.21 -18.62
N ARG A 20 -3.21 -2.92 -17.51
CA ARG A 20 -1.99 -3.64 -17.11
C ARG A 20 -1.90 -3.85 -15.60
N TRP A 21 -1.07 -4.82 -15.20
CA TRP A 21 -0.68 -5.03 -13.80
C TRP A 21 0.46 -4.10 -13.42
N CYS A 22 0.42 -3.54 -12.20
CA CYS A 22 1.43 -2.60 -11.72
C CYS A 22 2.84 -3.23 -11.63
N GLY A 23 2.98 -4.40 -11.02
CA GLY A 23 4.27 -5.11 -10.95
C GLY A 23 5.34 -4.50 -10.02
N ALA A 24 5.14 -3.28 -9.49
CA ALA A 24 6.16 -2.56 -8.73
C ALA A 24 6.59 -3.27 -7.43
N THR A 25 7.85 -3.09 -7.05
CA THR A 25 8.48 -3.50 -5.79
C THR A 25 9.23 -2.30 -5.17
N PRO A 26 9.44 -2.23 -3.84
CA PRO A 26 8.98 -3.18 -2.81
C PRO A 26 7.47 -3.10 -2.57
N THR A 27 6.90 -4.20 -2.05
CA THR A 27 5.48 -4.28 -1.72
C THR A 27 5.25 -4.58 -0.24
N ARG A 28 4.06 -4.23 0.24
CA ARG A 28 3.53 -4.62 1.54
C ARG A 28 2.36 -5.58 1.34
N LEU A 29 2.26 -6.59 2.20
CA LEU A 29 1.15 -7.54 2.18
C LEU A 29 -0.09 -6.89 2.82
N TYR A 30 -1.19 -6.89 2.07
CA TYR A 30 -2.53 -6.52 2.55
C TYR A 30 -3.49 -7.70 2.37
N ILE A 31 -4.70 -7.61 2.92
CA ILE A 31 -5.75 -8.64 2.76
C ILE A 31 -6.03 -8.93 1.27
N GLN A 32 -5.95 -7.92 0.41
CA GLN A 32 -6.14 -8.07 -1.04
C GLN A 32 -4.87 -8.52 -1.81
N GLY A 33 -3.79 -8.88 -1.12
CA GLY A 33 -2.49 -9.27 -1.71
C GLY A 33 -1.40 -8.19 -1.65
N PRO A 34 -0.24 -8.41 -2.31
CA PRO A 34 0.89 -7.49 -2.27
C PRO A 34 0.61 -6.19 -3.04
N ARG A 35 0.81 -5.05 -2.37
CA ARG A 35 0.61 -3.70 -2.93
C ARG A 35 1.84 -2.82 -2.74
N CYS A 36 2.19 -2.02 -3.75
CA CYS A 36 3.21 -0.98 -3.63
C CYS A 36 2.66 0.25 -2.90
N GLN A 37 3.53 1.19 -2.52
CA GLN A 37 3.17 2.40 -1.78
C GLN A 37 2.19 3.33 -2.52
N GLN A 38 2.09 3.22 -3.85
CA GLN A 38 1.13 3.97 -4.66
C GLN A 38 -0.26 3.31 -4.67
N HIS A 39 -0.34 1.99 -4.54
CA HIS A 39 -1.58 1.22 -4.61
C HIS A 39 -2.00 0.68 -3.25
N THR A 40 -1.72 1.43 -2.17
CA THR A 40 -2.22 1.09 -0.84
C THR A 40 -3.75 1.26 -0.81
N PRO A 41 -4.47 0.46 -0.02
CA PRO A 41 -5.93 0.61 0.09
C PRO A 41 -6.38 2.04 0.45
N ALA A 42 -5.64 2.73 1.32
CA ALA A 42 -5.91 4.13 1.67
C ALA A 42 -5.81 5.06 0.45
N ARG A 43 -4.73 4.96 -0.34
CA ARG A 43 -4.56 5.75 -1.57
C ARG A 43 -5.62 5.45 -2.62
N LEU A 44 -5.95 4.18 -2.82
CA LEU A 44 -6.99 3.76 -3.77
C LEU A 44 -8.39 4.27 -3.36
N ALA A 45 -8.64 4.35 -2.06
CA ALA A 45 -9.87 4.94 -1.52
C ALA A 45 -9.86 6.49 -1.51
N GLY A 46 -8.82 7.13 -2.08
CA GLY A 46 -8.71 8.59 -2.12
C GLY A 46 -8.39 9.24 -0.78
N HIS A 47 -8.08 8.45 0.25
CA HIS A 47 -7.64 8.98 1.53
C HIS A 47 -6.13 9.27 1.48
N PRO A 48 -5.68 10.41 2.04
CA PRO A 48 -4.26 10.56 2.33
C PRO A 48 -3.83 9.39 3.24
N GLU A 49 -2.60 8.89 3.06
CA GLU A 49 -2.00 7.98 4.05
C GLU A 49 -2.15 8.68 5.41
N PRO A 50 -2.68 8.01 6.44
CA PRO A 50 -2.77 8.62 7.76
C PRO A 50 -1.35 8.99 8.15
N GLY A 51 -1.04 10.28 8.03
CA GLY A 51 0.24 10.80 8.50
C GLY A 51 0.36 10.45 9.98
N ARG A 52 1.60 10.43 10.48
CA ARG A 52 1.84 10.67 11.92
C ARG A 52 1.38 12.08 12.27
N THR A 53 0.12 12.43 12.06
CA THR A 53 -0.44 13.63 12.62
C THR A 53 -0.61 13.30 14.09
N ALA A 54 0.36 13.78 14.87
CA ALA A 54 0.42 13.67 16.32
C ALA A 54 -1.00 13.80 16.88
N GLY A 55 -1.44 12.78 17.62
CA GLY A 55 -2.65 12.88 18.41
C GLY A 55 -2.52 14.09 19.32
N ARG A 56 -3.15 15.21 18.95
CA ARG A 56 -3.41 16.28 19.89
C ARG A 56 -4.44 15.72 20.86
N ARG A 57 -3.96 15.13 21.96
CA ARG A 57 -4.77 14.91 23.15
C ARG A 57 -5.40 16.27 23.50
N PRO A 58 -6.74 16.40 23.54
CA PRO A 58 -7.32 17.59 24.13
C PRO A 58 -6.89 17.63 25.61
N ALA A 59 -6.33 18.76 26.03
CA ALA A 59 -6.11 19.02 27.45
C ALA A 59 -7.51 19.19 28.06
N HIS A 60 -7.90 18.24 28.90
CA HIS A 60 -9.06 18.42 29.77
C HIS A 60 -8.74 19.57 30.73
N ALA A 61 -9.54 20.64 30.65
CA ALA A 61 -9.53 21.78 31.56
C ALA A 61 -10.25 21.45 32.86
#